data_AF-A0A0N0U4B8-F1
#
_entry.id   AF-A0A0N0U4B8-F1
#
_cell.length_a   1.000
_cell.length_b   1.000
_cell.length_c   1.000
_cell.angle_alpha   90.00
_cell.angle_beta   90.00
_cell.angle_gamma   90.00
#
_symmetry.space_group_name_H-M   'P 1'
#
loop_
_entity.id
_entity.type
_entity.pdbx_description
1 polymer ?
#
loop_
_entity_poly.entity_id
_entity_poly.type
_entity_poly.pdbx_seq_one_letter_code
_entity_poly.pdbx_strand_id
1 'polypeptide(L)'
;MSTRWYPLYQKGNPQRRVFLPNFWLKLVKPEHNQPKNIVEFHCSMEMTKFDVRNYLEKIYNVHPVYVHTRIALGKTYIPHGCKFVVKNDDVKIAYVALVSIKEKKLNFKQKDNKIIVNTHNTHFI
;
A
#
# COMPACT_ATOMS: atom_id res chain seq x y z
N MET A 1 -4.00 13.32 0.12
CA MET A 1 -4.05 13.89 1.48
C MET A 1 -5.20 13.25 2.20
N SER A 2 -5.05 12.83 3.47
CA SER A 2 -6.18 12.39 4.30
C SER A 2 -7.40 13.28 4.05
N THR A 3 -8.61 12.74 4.14
CA THR A 3 -9.86 13.54 4.10
C THR A 3 -9.87 14.75 5.04
N ARG A 4 -8.95 14.82 6.00
CA ARG A 4 -8.68 15.98 6.86
C ARG A 4 -7.79 17.04 6.21
N TRP A 5 -8.18 18.30 6.39
CA TRP A 5 -7.36 19.47 6.09
C TRP A 5 -6.05 19.47 6.89
N TYR A 6 -4.92 19.49 6.19
CA TYR A 6 -3.62 19.62 6.84
C TYR A 6 -3.34 21.09 7.16
N PRO A 7 -2.74 21.38 8.33
CA PRO A 7 -2.32 22.74 8.64
C PRO A 7 -1.26 23.21 7.64
N LEU A 8 -1.39 24.47 7.21
CA LEU A 8 -0.42 25.11 6.33
C LEU A 8 0.92 25.25 7.06
N TYR A 9 2.00 24.86 6.38
CA TYR A 9 3.34 25.02 6.92
C TYR A 9 3.84 26.46 6.72
N GLN A 10 4.33 27.08 7.79
CA GLN A 10 5.09 28.33 7.75
C GLN A 10 6.52 28.07 8.26
N LYS A 11 7.48 28.86 7.79
CA LYS A 11 8.89 28.71 8.19
C LYS A 11 9.01 28.89 9.72
N GLY A 12 9.62 27.92 10.39
CA GLY A 12 9.72 27.90 11.86
C GLY A 12 8.63 27.09 12.56
N ASN A 13 7.59 26.65 11.83
CA ASN A 13 6.60 25.74 12.40
C ASN A 13 7.23 24.37 12.73
N PRO A 14 6.72 23.68 13.75
CA PRO A 14 7.18 22.34 14.11
C PRO A 14 6.90 21.33 12.99
N GLN A 15 7.68 20.25 13.00
CA GLN A 15 7.46 19.13 12.09
C GLN A 15 6.04 18.54 12.27
N ARG A 16 5.34 18.36 11.14
CA ARG A 16 3.98 17.80 11.14
C ARG A 16 3.99 16.33 11.60
N ARG A 17 3.16 16.02 12.60
CA ARG A 17 2.97 14.66 13.15
C ARG A 17 1.53 14.21 12.95
N VAL A 18 1.35 12.97 12.52
CA VAL A 18 0.04 12.32 12.37
C VAL A 18 0.03 11.12 13.30
N PHE A 19 -0.81 11.15 14.33
CA PHE A 19 -0.89 10.08 15.34
C PHE A 19 -1.88 8.99 14.92
N LEU A 20 -3.02 9.38 14.36
CA LEU A 20 -4.11 8.49 13.96
C LEU A 20 -4.37 8.66 12.46
N PRO A 21 -3.58 8.00 11.59
CA PRO A 21 -3.77 8.09 10.15
C PRO A 21 -5.06 7.37 9.73
N ASN A 22 -5.89 8.02 8.92
CA ASN A 22 -7.06 7.40 8.28
C ASN A 22 -6.67 6.79 6.92
N PHE A 23 -5.61 5.99 6.89
CA PHE A 23 -5.10 5.38 5.67
C PHE A 23 -5.08 3.87 5.78
N TRP A 24 -5.34 3.22 4.64
CA TRP A 24 -5.25 1.78 4.52
C TRP A 24 -4.20 1.40 3.49
N LEU A 25 -3.52 0.29 3.77
CA LEU A 25 -2.55 -0.35 2.89
C LEU A 25 -2.88 -1.85 2.87
N LYS A 26 -3.15 -2.40 1.69
CA LYS A 26 -3.49 -3.82 1.49
C LYS A 26 -2.41 -4.47 0.67
N LEU A 27 -1.84 -5.57 1.16
CA LEU A 27 -0.97 -6.44 0.38
C LEU A 27 -1.80 -7.16 -0.68
N VAL A 28 -1.39 -7.11 -1.93
CA VAL A 28 -2.11 -7.76 -3.04
C VAL A 28 -1.17 -8.70 -3.78
N LYS A 29 -1.71 -9.81 -4.27
CA LYS A 29 -0.96 -10.71 -5.14
C LYS A 29 -0.75 -10.02 -6.50
N PRO A 30 0.48 -9.91 -7.00
CA PRO A 30 0.72 -9.26 -8.28
C PRO A 30 0.04 -10.03 -9.41
N GLU A 31 -0.58 -9.31 -10.34
CA GLU A 31 -1.23 -9.90 -11.52
C GLU A 31 -0.22 -10.43 -12.54
N HIS A 32 0.98 -9.85 -12.57
CA HIS A 32 2.04 -10.18 -13.51
C HIS A 32 3.29 -10.63 -12.76
N ASN A 33 4.14 -11.40 -13.44
CA ASN A 33 5.39 -11.88 -12.84
C ASN A 33 6.31 -10.70 -12.52
N GLN A 34 6.45 -10.40 -11.24
CA GLN A 34 7.36 -9.39 -10.70
C GLN A 34 8.63 -10.04 -10.13
N PRO A 35 9.74 -9.31 -10.06
CA PRO A 35 10.93 -9.82 -9.38
C PRO A 35 10.65 -10.03 -7.89
N LYS A 36 11.31 -11.03 -7.29
CA LYS A 36 11.01 -11.55 -5.94
C LYS A 36 11.17 -10.53 -4.81
N ASN A 37 11.89 -9.45 -5.04
CA ASN A 37 12.14 -8.37 -4.09
C ASN A 37 11.08 -7.25 -4.14
N ILE A 38 10.18 -7.28 -5.14
CA ILE A 38 9.11 -6.30 -5.28
C ILE A 38 7.82 -6.88 -4.74
N VAL A 39 7.17 -6.09 -3.90
CA VAL A 39 5.85 -6.40 -3.33
C VAL A 39 4.86 -5.34 -3.78
N GLU A 40 3.67 -5.80 -4.18
CA GLU A 40 2.59 -4.96 -4.63
C GLU A 40 1.59 -4.70 -3.49
N PHE A 41 1.28 -3.43 -3.26
CA PHE A 41 0.26 -2.99 -2.32
C PHE A 41 -0.78 -2.13 -3.01
N HIS A 42 -2.03 -2.28 -2.62
CA HIS A 42 -3.06 -1.28 -2.87
C HIS A 42 -3.08 -0.31 -1.70
N CYS A 43 -3.09 0.99 -1.98
CA CYS A 43 -3.13 2.05 -0.98
C CYS A 43 -4.24 3.05 -1.26
N SER A 44 -4.59 3.83 -0.24
CA SER A 44 -5.53 4.93 -0.40
C SER A 44 -5.01 5.95 -1.42
N MET A 45 -5.89 6.48 -2.26
CA MET A 45 -5.58 7.48 -3.31
C MET A 45 -4.88 8.73 -2.79
N GLU A 46 -5.04 9.00 -1.51
CA GLU A 46 -4.53 10.15 -0.82
C GLU A 46 -3.06 10.03 -0.38
N MET A 47 -2.52 8.81 -0.32
CA MET A 47 -1.17 8.56 0.18
C MET A 47 -0.09 8.91 -0.86
N THR A 48 1.01 9.48 -0.39
CA THR A 48 2.23 9.68 -1.18
C THR A 48 3.21 8.51 -1.00
N LYS A 49 4.24 8.44 -1.85
CA LYS A 49 5.31 7.43 -1.71
C LYS A 49 6.03 7.50 -0.35
N PHE A 50 6.14 8.71 0.21
CA PHE A 50 6.76 8.94 1.52
C PHE A 50 5.84 8.47 2.66
N ASP A 51 4.53 8.66 2.51
CA ASP A 51 3.56 8.15 3.48
C ASP A 51 3.58 6.63 3.51
N VAL A 52 3.63 5.97 2.35
CA VAL A 52 3.73 4.50 2.26
C VAL A 52 5.01 3.99 2.93
N ARG A 53 6.16 4.63 2.67
CA ARG A 53 7.43 4.30 3.36
C ARG A 53 7.28 4.45 4.87
N ASN A 54 6.82 5.60 5.36
CA ASN A 54 6.65 5.86 6.78
C ASN A 54 5.66 4.89 7.44
N TYR A 55 4.60 4.51 6.73
CA TYR A 55 3.59 3.56 7.21
C TYR A 55 4.21 2.17 7.42
N LEU A 56 4.96 1.69 6.43
CA LEU A 56 5.67 0.40 6.51
C LEU A 56 6.76 0.41 7.58
N GLU A 57 7.54 1.49 7.69
CA GLU A 57 8.63 1.59 8.66
C GLU A 57 8.10 1.71 10.09
N LYS A 58 7.10 2.56 10.35
CA LYS A 58 6.66 2.85 11.72
C LYS A 58 5.68 1.84 12.29
N ILE A 59 4.81 1.27 11.45
CA ILE A 59 3.76 0.34 11.92
C ILE A 59 4.23 -1.11 11.78
N TYR A 60 4.90 -1.46 10.68
CA TYR A 60 5.30 -2.84 10.39
C TYR A 60 6.79 -3.11 10.56
N ASN A 61 7.60 -2.09 10.88
CA ASN A 61 9.06 -2.21 10.99
C ASN A 61 9.73 -2.81 9.73
N VAL A 62 9.18 -2.46 8.56
CA VAL A 62 9.72 -2.86 7.26
C VAL A 62 10.40 -1.66 6.63
N HIS A 63 11.67 -1.83 6.23
CA HIS A 63 12.46 -0.77 5.61
C HIS A 63 12.54 -0.93 4.08
N PRO A 64 11.71 -0.21 3.31
CA PRO A 64 11.72 -0.28 1.86
C PRO A 64 12.85 0.56 1.25
N VAL A 65 13.59 -0.01 0.30
CA VAL A 65 14.67 0.68 -0.43
C VAL A 65 14.09 1.74 -1.35
N TYR A 66 13.06 1.36 -2.11
CA TYR A 66 12.38 2.24 -3.04
C TYR A 66 10.88 1.96 -3.04
N VAL A 67 10.09 3.02 -3.21
CA VAL A 67 8.63 2.96 -3.33
C VAL A 67 8.23 3.71 -4.58
N HIS A 68 7.60 3.02 -5.52
CA HIS A 68 6.99 3.61 -6.71
C HIS A 68 5.49 3.47 -6.62
N THR A 69 4.75 4.51 -6.97
CA THR A 69 3.29 4.48 -6.95
C THR A 69 2.75 4.83 -8.32
N ARG A 70 1.66 4.16 -8.71
CA ARG A 70 0.87 4.50 -9.90
C ARG A 70 -0.61 4.47 -9.56
N ILE A 71 -1.43 5.19 -10.31
CA ILE A 71 -2.88 5.13 -10.21
C ILE A 71 -3.37 4.23 -11.33
N ALA A 72 -4.10 3.18 -10.98
CA ALA A 72 -4.77 2.30 -11.92
C ALA A 72 -6.25 2.70 -12.03
N LEU A 73 -6.66 3.01 -13.24
CA LEU A 73 -8.04 3.38 -13.54
C LEU A 73 -8.95 2.15 -13.48
N GLY A 74 -10.07 2.27 -12.78
CA GLY A 74 -11.14 1.28 -12.79
C GLY A 74 -11.78 1.16 -14.17
N LYS A 75 -12.51 0.07 -14.42
CA LYS A 75 -13.22 -0.12 -15.69
C LYS A 75 -14.38 0.87 -15.79
N THR A 76 -14.51 1.50 -16.95
CA THR A 76 -15.69 2.28 -17.33
C THR A 76 -16.53 1.44 -18.29
N TYR A 77 -17.80 1.19 -17.97
CA TYR A 77 -18.67 0.39 -18.83
C TYR A 77 -20.12 0.84 -18.72
N ILE A 78 -20.93 0.44 -19.69
CA ILE A 78 -22.39 0.66 -19.69
C ILE A 78 -23.03 -0.69 -19.35
N PRO A 79 -23.73 -0.83 -18.22
CA PRO A 79 -24.39 -2.08 -17.86
C PRO A 79 -25.52 -2.38 -18.85
N HIS A 80 -25.74 -3.67 -19.14
CA HIS A 80 -26.75 -4.11 -20.08
C HIS A 80 -28.15 -3.68 -19.64
N GLY A 81 -28.89 -3.01 -20.53
CA GLY A 81 -30.25 -2.50 -20.24
C GLY A 81 -30.30 -1.13 -19.56
N CYS A 82 -29.16 -0.50 -19.27
CA CYS A 82 -29.09 0.85 -18.72
C CYS A 82 -28.56 1.85 -19.76
N LYS A 83 -28.94 3.12 -19.63
CA LYS A 83 -28.46 4.23 -20.48
C LYS A 83 -27.45 5.15 -19.79
N PHE A 84 -26.86 4.71 -18.68
CA PHE A 84 -25.86 5.48 -17.92
C PHE A 84 -24.51 4.75 -17.86
N VAL A 85 -23.44 5.52 -17.77
CA VAL A 85 -22.07 5.02 -17.69
C VAL A 85 -21.69 4.78 -16.23
N VAL A 86 -21.21 3.59 -15.92
CA VAL A 86 -20.70 3.23 -14.59
C VAL A 86 -19.18 3.18 -14.63
N LYS A 87 -18.55 3.79 -13.62
CA LYS A 87 -17.10 3.77 -13.40
C LYS A 87 -16.80 3.03 -12.11
N ASN A 88 -15.99 1.98 -12.20
CA ASN A 88 -15.44 1.33 -11.02
C ASN A 88 -14.39 2.22 -10.37
N ASP A 89 -14.24 2.09 -9.05
CA ASP A 89 -13.28 2.86 -8.28
C ASP A 89 -11.84 2.66 -8.78
N ASP A 90 -11.11 3.77 -8.85
CA ASP A 90 -9.68 3.77 -9.15
C ASP A 90 -8.89 3.34 -7.91
N VAL A 91 -7.76 2.66 -8.13
CA VAL A 91 -6.91 2.17 -7.05
C VAL A 91 -5.50 2.70 -7.23
N LYS A 92 -4.88 3.18 -6.15
CA LYS A 92 -3.45 3.48 -6.14
C LYS A 92 -2.67 2.22 -5.80
N ILE A 93 -1.75 1.87 -6.69
CA ILE A 93 -0.87 0.71 -6.56
C ILE A 93 0.51 1.21 -6.16
N ALA A 94 1.11 0.59 -5.16
CA ALA A 94 2.45 0.85 -4.67
C ALA A 94 3.34 -0.39 -4.88
N TYR A 95 4.40 -0.22 -5.67
CA TYR A 95 5.48 -1.18 -5.83
C TYR A 95 6.58 -0.86 -4.84
N VAL A 96 6.81 -1.78 -3.92
CA VAL A 96 7.75 -1.61 -2.83
C VAL A 96 8.91 -2.57 -3.02
N ALA A 97 10.11 -2.03 -3.22
CA ALA A 97 11.34 -2.79 -3.29
C ALA A 97 11.89 -3.00 -1.88
N LEU A 98 11.97 -4.26 -1.45
CA LEU A 98 12.55 -4.65 -0.17
C LEU A 98 14.06 -4.88 -0.31
N VAL A 99 14.81 -4.59 0.75
CA VAL A 99 16.21 -5.04 0.84
C VAL A 99 16.17 -6.56 0.81
N SER A 100 16.94 -7.16 -0.10
CA SER A 100 17.03 -8.61 -0.24
C SER A 100 17.55 -9.24 1.06
N ILE A 101 16.64 -9.59 1.95
CA ILE A 101 16.95 -10.49 3.07
C ILE A 101 17.05 -11.86 2.43
N LYS A 102 18.28 -12.38 2.35
CA LYS A 102 18.59 -13.79 2.08
C LYS A 102 17.48 -14.65 2.69
N GLU A 103 16.66 -15.22 1.81
CA GLU A 103 15.70 -16.28 2.08
C GLU A 103 14.49 -16.02 2.99
N LYS A 104 13.95 -14.80 3.10
CA LYS A 104 12.51 -14.68 3.47
C LYS A 104 11.66 -14.82 2.21
N LYS A 105 11.40 -16.07 1.79
CA LYS A 105 10.35 -16.35 0.79
C LYS A 105 9.02 -15.86 1.36
N LEU A 106 8.56 -14.68 0.94
CA LEU A 106 7.18 -14.22 1.12
C LEU A 106 6.29 -15.15 0.30
N ASN A 107 5.98 -16.31 0.86
CA ASN A 107 5.06 -17.26 0.26
C ASN A 107 3.66 -16.74 0.51
N PHE A 108 3.02 -16.21 -0.54
CA PHE A 108 1.59 -15.91 -0.53
C PHE A 108 0.82 -17.23 -0.42
N LYS A 109 0.55 -17.69 0.81
CA LYS A 109 -0.38 -18.80 1.04
C LYS A 109 -1.80 -18.24 0.99
N GLN A 110 -2.54 -18.60 -0.05
CA GLN A 110 -3.96 -18.30 -0.13
C GLN A 110 -4.70 -19.35 0.71
N LYS A 111 -5.20 -18.94 1.88
CA LYS A 111 -6.14 -19.74 2.66
C LYS A 111 -7.30 -18.82 3.05
N ASP A 112 -8.48 -19.13 2.54
CA ASP A 112 -9.79 -18.60 2.92
C ASP A 112 -9.88 -17.06 3.02
N ASN A 113 -9.79 -16.38 1.87
CA ASN A 113 -10.11 -14.95 1.67
C ASN A 113 -9.54 -13.95 2.71
N LYS A 114 -8.51 -14.34 3.45
CA LYS A 114 -7.70 -13.51 4.34
C LYS A 114 -6.24 -13.85 4.09
N ILE A 115 -5.47 -12.84 3.68
CA ILE A 115 -4.03 -12.99 3.50
C ILE A 115 -3.40 -12.99 4.90
N ILE A 116 -3.02 -14.17 5.38
CA ILE A 116 -2.27 -14.32 6.62
C ILE A 116 -0.78 -14.35 6.27
N VAL A 117 -0.03 -13.39 6.80
CA VAL A 117 1.44 -13.37 6.73
C VAL A 117 1.95 -14.37 7.76
N ASN A 118 2.35 -15.56 7.32
CA ASN A 118 2.96 -16.54 8.21
C ASN A 118 4.43 -16.14 8.49
N THR A 119 4.67 -15.43 9.59
CA THR A 119 6.00 -15.39 10.21
C THR A 119 6.16 -16.64 11.05
N HIS A 120 6.72 -17.70 10.47
CA HIS A 120 7.23 -18.81 11.26
C HIS A 120 8.53 -18.39 11.94
N ASN A 121 8.51 -18.41 13.28
CA ASN A 121 9.59 -18.48 14.26
C ASN A 121 10.72 -17.43 14.22
N THR A 122 10.71 -16.57 15.24
CA THR A 122 11.86 -16.42 16.13
C THR A 122 11.38 -16.35 17.58
N HIS A 123 11.94 -17.21 18.41
CA HIS A 123 11.65 -17.40 19.84
C HIS A 123 12.08 -16.19 20.70
N PHE A 124 11.41 -16.08 21.86
CA PHE A 124 11.68 -15.31 23.09
C PHE A 124 13.16 -14.97 23.37
N ILE A 125 13.42 -13.75 23.87
CA ILE A 125 13.56 -13.37 25.30
C ILE A 125 12.92 -11.99 25.47
#